data_AF-A0A059WWU7-F1
#
_entry.id   AF-A0A059WWU7-F1
#
_cell.length_a   1.000
_cell.length_b   1.000
_cell.length_c   1.000
_cell.angle_alpha   90.00
_cell.angle_beta   90.00
_cell.angle_gamma   90.00
#
_symmetry.space_group_name_H-M   'P 1'
#
loop_
_entity.id
_entity.type
_entity.pdbx_description
1 polymer ?
#
loop_
_entity_poly.entity_id
_entity_poly.type
_entity_poly.pdbx_seq_one_letter_code
_entity_poly.pdbx_strand_id
1 'polypeptide(L)'
;MGPDITQLLRNNNVPVNPFAEPVFKALEGLSQETAQDWIARGLIFIDEYDDGAGWKKVRTPLWTLKSTYWWKSSFPANKEVKVSHRYKPSVGGTSGLNFFLDGKIDYTSNNYKSTYCIDDTFEKAVLKAAKESKEGYPLLMEQRLDYVLTTGGNWALGKIADFKVTIDKGDPKNLVSFCGENVKKIGPTTFEMVAKDYYPEQDLKIPILRPADWQEDEPGVEPAPAGQGGKS
;
A
#
# COMPACT_ATOMS: atom_id res chain seq x y z
N MET A 1 -13.13 19.13 -5.96
CA MET A 1 -12.11 19.27 -4.90
C MET A 1 -12.82 19.80 -3.66
N GLY A 2 -12.61 19.19 -2.50
CA GLY A 2 -13.17 19.68 -1.23
C GLY A 2 -12.38 20.87 -0.66
N PRO A 3 -12.91 21.56 0.37
CA PRO A 3 -12.24 22.68 1.02
C PRO A 3 -10.97 22.23 1.77
N ASP A 4 -9.99 23.13 1.92
CA ASP A 4 -8.83 22.90 2.78
C ASP A 4 -9.26 23.04 4.26
N ILE A 5 -9.13 21.94 5.01
CA ILE A 5 -9.49 21.86 6.43
C ILE A 5 -8.26 21.77 7.36
N THR A 6 -7.05 21.99 6.84
CA THR A 6 -5.79 21.79 7.60
C THR A 6 -5.79 22.55 8.92
N GLN A 7 -6.18 23.84 8.89
CA GLN A 7 -6.19 24.67 10.09
C GLN A 7 -7.29 24.25 11.08
N LEU A 8 -8.45 23.82 10.57
CA LEU A 8 -9.55 23.30 11.39
C LEU A 8 -9.11 22.08 12.20
N LEU A 9 -8.46 21.11 11.53
CA LEU A 9 -7.95 19.91 12.19
C LEU A 9 -6.93 20.27 13.27
N ARG A 10 -5.96 21.14 12.95
CA ARG A 10 -4.93 21.58 13.90
C ARG A 10 -5.52 22.30 15.12
N ASN A 11 -6.48 23.20 14.91
CA ASN A 11 -7.12 23.94 16.00
C ASN A 11 -7.89 23.01 16.97
N ASN A 12 -8.34 21.86 16.49
CA ASN A 12 -9.03 20.85 17.29
C ASN A 12 -8.11 19.71 17.77
N ASN A 13 -6.79 19.87 17.64
CA ASN A 13 -5.79 18.84 17.98
C ASN A 13 -6.02 17.49 17.27
N VAL A 14 -6.63 17.51 16.08
CA VAL A 14 -6.83 16.33 15.24
C VAL A 14 -5.64 16.22 14.26
N PRO A 15 -4.92 15.09 14.25
CA PRO A 15 -3.87 14.83 13.26
C PRO A 15 -4.37 14.98 11.82
N VAL A 16 -3.57 15.62 10.97
CA VAL A 16 -3.93 15.83 9.55
C VAL A 16 -3.84 14.55 8.72
N ASN A 17 -3.07 13.56 9.16
CA ASN A 17 -2.99 12.25 8.51
C ASN A 17 -4.20 11.39 8.96
N PRO A 18 -5.17 11.13 8.07
CA PRO A 18 -6.38 10.38 8.42
C PRO A 18 -6.12 8.90 8.72
N PHE A 19 -4.92 8.39 8.44
CA PHE A 19 -4.53 7.00 8.69
C PHE A 19 -3.60 6.85 9.90
N ALA A 20 -3.31 7.93 10.63
CA ALA A 20 -2.48 7.86 11.82
C ALA A 20 -3.31 7.32 13.01
N GLU A 21 -2.76 6.38 13.77
CA GLU A 21 -3.41 5.81 14.96
C GLU A 21 -4.02 6.87 15.91
N PRO A 22 -3.38 8.02 16.19
CA PRO A 22 -3.94 9.00 17.12
C PRO A 22 -5.18 9.73 16.60
N VAL A 23 -5.52 9.63 15.31
CA VAL A 23 -6.64 10.38 14.72
C VAL A 23 -7.98 9.94 15.29
N PHE A 24 -8.19 8.62 15.46
CA PHE A 24 -9.45 8.07 15.96
C PHE A 24 -9.69 8.51 17.41
N LYS A 25 -8.64 8.46 18.24
CA LYS A 25 -8.68 8.96 19.62
C LYS A 25 -8.96 10.47 19.68
N ALA A 26 -8.38 11.25 18.78
CA ALA A 26 -8.64 12.68 18.71
C ALA A 26 -10.10 12.97 18.30
N LEU A 27 -10.65 12.22 17.34
CA LEU A 27 -12.04 12.34 16.92
C LEU A 27 -13.03 11.91 18.01
N GLU A 28 -12.71 10.86 18.76
CA GLU A 28 -13.48 10.43 19.92
C GLU A 28 -13.57 11.54 20.99
N GLY A 29 -12.45 12.26 21.21
CA GLY A 29 -12.38 13.36 22.16
C GLY A 29 -13.09 14.65 21.76
N LEU A 30 -13.62 14.77 20.53
CA LEU A 30 -14.39 15.94 20.12
C LEU A 30 -15.71 16.05 20.90
N SER A 31 -16.11 17.29 21.21
CA SER A 31 -17.45 17.56 21.75
C SER A 31 -18.53 17.06 20.78
N GLN A 32 -19.72 16.73 21.29
CA GLN A 32 -20.79 16.29 20.41
C GLN A 32 -21.24 17.35 19.41
N GLU A 33 -21.25 18.62 19.81
CA GLU A 33 -21.56 19.74 18.92
C GLU A 33 -20.56 19.81 17.75
N THR A 34 -19.26 19.75 18.04
CA THR A 34 -18.22 19.77 17.01
C THR A 34 -18.30 18.54 16.11
N ALA A 35 -18.54 17.36 16.67
CA ALA A 35 -18.69 16.15 15.88
C ALA A 35 -19.92 16.21 14.95
N GLN A 36 -21.06 16.73 15.42
CA GLN A 36 -22.26 16.91 14.59
C GLN A 36 -22.05 17.92 13.47
N ASP A 37 -21.36 19.04 13.73
CA ASP A 37 -20.95 19.99 12.68
C ASP A 37 -20.08 19.29 11.62
N TRP A 38 -19.09 18.50 12.05
CA TRP A 38 -18.17 17.82 11.14
C TRP A 38 -18.86 16.73 10.33
N ILE A 39 -19.84 16.02 10.90
CA ILE A 39 -20.69 15.06 10.17
C ILE A 39 -21.54 15.80 9.13
N ALA A 40 -22.21 16.89 9.53
CA ALA A 40 -23.06 17.68 8.62
C ALA A 40 -22.27 18.26 7.44
N ARG A 41 -20.98 18.55 7.65
CA ARG A 41 -20.05 19.06 6.62
C ARG A 41 -19.36 17.95 5.82
N GLY A 42 -19.61 16.68 6.14
CA GLY A 42 -19.01 15.53 5.47
C GLY A 42 -17.51 15.36 5.74
N LEU A 43 -17.01 15.84 6.89
CA LEU A 43 -15.60 15.70 7.29
C LEU A 43 -15.33 14.39 8.01
N ILE A 44 -16.33 13.86 8.71
CA ILE A 44 -16.31 12.55 9.39
C ILE A 44 -17.66 11.85 9.20
N PHE A 45 -17.69 10.54 9.39
CA PHE A 45 -18.91 9.75 9.52
C PHE A 45 -18.86 8.84 10.74
N ILE A 46 -19.99 8.25 11.11
CA ILE A 46 -20.06 7.20 12.11
C ILE A 46 -19.94 5.87 11.39
N ASP A 47 -18.86 5.16 11.66
CA ASP A 47 -18.64 3.79 11.24
C ASP A 47 -19.13 2.84 12.34
N GLU A 48 -19.87 1.80 11.95
CA GLU A 48 -20.44 0.82 12.87
C GLU A 48 -19.95 -0.58 12.51
N TYR A 49 -19.20 -1.21 13.40
CA TYR A 49 -18.63 -2.54 13.19
C TYR A 49 -18.61 -3.35 14.48
N ASP A 50 -18.55 -4.67 14.36
CA ASP A 50 -18.35 -5.62 15.46
C ASP A 50 -17.00 -6.31 15.25
N ASP A 51 -16.12 -6.21 16.23
CA ASP A 51 -14.81 -6.86 16.25
C ASP A 51 -14.77 -8.10 17.17
N GLY A 52 -15.93 -8.67 17.48
CA GLY A 52 -16.07 -9.81 18.38
C GLY A 52 -16.23 -9.42 19.85
N ALA A 53 -16.01 -8.14 20.20
CA ALA A 53 -16.30 -7.58 21.52
C ALA A 53 -17.67 -6.86 21.58
N GLY A 54 -18.45 -6.93 20.50
CA GLY A 54 -19.75 -6.27 20.35
C GLY A 54 -19.70 -5.03 19.47
N TRP A 55 -20.89 -4.53 19.13
CA TRP A 55 -21.06 -3.37 18.24
C TRP A 55 -20.39 -2.11 18.77
N LYS A 56 -19.54 -1.50 17.92
CA LYS A 56 -18.86 -0.23 18.17
C LYS A 56 -19.35 0.81 17.18
N LYS A 57 -19.42 2.07 17.65
CA LYS A 57 -19.65 3.25 16.82
C LYS A 57 -18.44 4.15 16.91
N VAL A 58 -17.74 4.35 15.80
CA VAL A 58 -16.48 5.10 15.77
C VAL A 58 -16.60 6.26 14.80
N ARG A 59 -16.07 7.43 15.19
CA ARG A 59 -15.97 8.59 14.31
C ARG A 59 -14.79 8.39 13.36
N THR A 60 -15.06 8.37 12.06
CA THR A 60 -14.07 8.02 11.03
C THR A 60 -13.80 9.20 10.09
N PRO A 61 -12.53 9.53 9.78
CA PRO A 61 -12.14 10.60 8.84
C PRO A 61 -12.69 10.43 7.41
N LEU A 62 -13.10 11.53 6.76
CA LEU A 62 -13.45 11.58 5.33
C LEU A 62 -12.61 12.58 4.51
N TRP A 63 -11.45 12.98 5.01
CA TRP A 63 -10.54 13.87 4.28
C TRP A 63 -9.37 13.13 3.65
N THR A 64 -8.73 13.78 2.67
CA THR A 64 -7.50 13.30 2.04
C THR A 64 -6.34 14.20 2.44
N LEU A 65 -5.24 13.60 2.90
CA LEU A 65 -3.98 14.32 3.09
C LEU A 65 -3.26 14.51 1.74
N LYS A 66 -2.89 15.74 1.43
CA LYS A 66 -1.98 16.07 0.33
C LYS A 66 -0.70 16.67 0.89
N SER A 67 0.44 16.04 0.60
CA SER A 67 1.75 16.49 1.06
C SER A 67 2.62 16.85 -0.12
N THR A 68 3.32 17.98 -0.05
CA THR A 68 4.35 18.38 -1.02
C THR A 68 5.63 18.68 -0.26
N TYR A 69 6.72 18.04 -0.68
CA TYR A 69 8.07 18.30 -0.15
C TYR A 69 8.85 19.10 -1.18
N TRP A 70 9.51 20.16 -0.76
CA TRP A 70 10.37 20.97 -1.61
C TRP A 70 11.69 21.29 -0.89
N TRP A 71 12.77 21.38 -1.65
CA TRP A 71 14.08 21.78 -1.17
C TRP A 71 14.82 22.56 -2.25
N LYS A 72 15.74 23.43 -1.85
CA LYS A 72 16.63 24.14 -2.77
C LYS A 72 17.80 23.24 -3.13
N SER A 73 18.09 23.13 -4.43
CA SER A 73 19.25 22.40 -4.95
C SER A 73 20.14 23.36 -5.76
N SER A 74 21.46 23.19 -5.67
CA SER A 74 22.43 23.95 -6.47
C SER A 74 23.12 23.02 -7.46
N PHE A 75 23.11 23.37 -8.74
CA PHE A 75 23.71 22.60 -9.82
C PHE A 75 24.88 23.40 -10.40
N PRO A 76 26.12 23.16 -9.96
CA PRO A 76 27.28 23.85 -10.51
C PRO A 76 27.45 23.53 -12.00
N ALA A 77 27.81 24.54 -12.79
CA ALA A 77 27.98 24.39 -14.24
C ALA A 77 29.01 23.29 -14.56
N ASN A 78 28.67 22.43 -15.53
CA ASN A 78 29.53 21.36 -16.06
C ASN A 78 30.03 20.36 -15.02
N LYS A 79 29.30 20.15 -13.92
CA LYS A 79 29.62 19.15 -12.91
C LYS A 79 28.49 18.15 -12.75
N GLU A 80 28.87 16.89 -12.54
CA GLU A 80 27.93 15.84 -12.16
C GLU A 80 27.39 16.10 -10.74
N VAL A 81 26.07 15.98 -10.58
CA VAL A 81 25.38 16.03 -9.29
C VAL A 81 24.67 14.70 -9.08
N LYS A 82 24.92 14.07 -7.93
CA LYS A 82 24.26 12.84 -7.53
C LYS A 82 23.15 13.14 -6.55
N VAL A 83 21.94 12.66 -6.85
CA VAL A 83 20.76 12.81 -6.00
C VAL A 83 20.33 11.43 -5.51
N SER A 84 20.01 11.30 -4.22
CA SER A 84 19.51 10.07 -3.64
C SER A 84 18.33 10.36 -2.73
N HIS A 85 17.25 9.59 -2.89
CA HIS A 85 16.07 9.64 -2.04
C HIS A 85 15.88 8.29 -1.35
N ARG A 86 15.58 8.32 -0.05
CA ARG A 86 15.18 7.15 0.74
C ARG A 86 13.99 7.55 1.60
N TYR A 87 12.90 6.81 1.49
CA TYR A 87 11.68 7.05 2.25
C TYR A 87 10.89 5.75 2.39
N LYS A 88 9.96 5.73 3.35
CA LYS A 88 8.93 4.69 3.48
C LYS A 88 7.65 5.20 2.79
N PRO A 89 7.20 4.61 1.67
CA PRO A 89 6.01 5.07 0.98
C PRO A 89 4.74 4.69 1.74
N SER A 90 3.65 5.37 1.43
CA SER A 90 2.31 4.86 1.71
C SER A 90 2.04 3.65 0.80
N VAL A 91 1.40 2.62 1.35
CA VAL A 91 1.07 1.38 0.63
C VAL A 91 -0.44 1.33 0.49
N GLY A 92 -0.94 1.28 -0.75
CA GLY A 92 -2.34 1.00 -1.01
C GLY A 92 -2.64 -0.49 -0.84
N GLY A 93 -3.92 -0.86 -0.74
CA GLY A 93 -4.29 -2.27 -0.71
C GLY A 93 -5.78 -2.48 -0.85
N THR A 94 -6.16 -3.75 -1.01
CA THR A 94 -7.55 -4.22 -0.94
C THR A 94 -7.58 -5.53 -0.16
N SER A 95 -8.66 -5.72 0.60
CA SER A 95 -8.96 -7.03 1.20
C SER A 95 -9.39 -7.98 0.08
N GLY A 96 -8.62 -9.03 -0.15
CA GLY A 96 -8.86 -9.95 -1.26
C GLY A 96 -8.47 -9.40 -2.64
N LEU A 97 -8.91 -10.11 -3.68
CA LEU A 97 -8.62 -9.85 -5.08
C LEU A 97 -9.89 -9.48 -5.84
N ASN A 98 -10.00 -8.21 -6.25
CA ASN A 98 -11.17 -7.70 -6.99
C ASN A 98 -11.31 -8.25 -8.43
N PHE A 99 -10.30 -8.97 -8.91
CA PHE A 99 -10.28 -9.64 -10.21
C PHE A 99 -10.51 -11.16 -10.10
N PHE A 100 -10.88 -11.66 -8.93
CA PHE A 100 -11.20 -13.07 -8.72
C PHE A 100 -12.66 -13.22 -8.27
N LEU A 101 -13.49 -13.82 -9.13
CA LEU A 101 -14.92 -14.00 -8.90
C LEU A 101 -15.34 -15.41 -9.36
N ASP A 102 -16.21 -16.06 -8.60
CA ASP A 102 -16.79 -17.38 -8.92
C ASP A 102 -15.73 -18.45 -9.31
N GLY A 103 -14.61 -18.45 -8.58
CA GLY A 103 -13.51 -19.39 -8.79
C GLY A 103 -12.66 -19.12 -10.03
N LYS A 104 -12.84 -17.96 -10.68
CA LYS A 104 -12.17 -17.59 -11.93
C LYS A 104 -11.52 -16.22 -11.83
N ILE A 105 -10.50 -16.04 -12.64
CA ILE A 105 -9.91 -14.73 -12.87
C ILE A 105 -10.77 -14.01 -13.91
N ASP A 106 -11.22 -12.81 -13.57
CA ASP A 106 -12.04 -11.96 -14.43
C ASP A 106 -11.53 -10.52 -14.36
N TYR A 107 -11.07 -10.02 -15.51
CA TYR A 107 -10.65 -8.63 -15.69
C TYR A 107 -11.67 -7.81 -16.49
N THR A 108 -12.81 -8.38 -16.90
CA THR A 108 -13.72 -7.70 -17.85
C THR A 108 -14.28 -6.37 -17.34
N SER A 109 -14.39 -6.21 -16.01
CA SER A 109 -14.88 -5.00 -15.35
C SER A 109 -13.78 -3.98 -15.04
N ASN A 110 -12.51 -4.27 -15.33
CA ASN A 110 -11.38 -3.40 -14.98
C ASN A 110 -10.22 -3.49 -16.00
N ASN A 111 -9.23 -2.61 -15.84
CA ASN A 111 -8.00 -2.63 -16.64
C ASN A 111 -6.82 -3.25 -15.87
N TYR A 112 -7.08 -4.11 -14.88
CA TYR A 112 -6.06 -4.57 -13.93
C TYR A 112 -4.92 -5.32 -14.63
N LYS A 113 -5.26 -6.25 -15.55
CA LYS A 113 -4.26 -7.03 -16.30
C LYS A 113 -3.28 -6.15 -17.08
N SER A 114 -3.78 -5.16 -17.82
CA SER A 114 -2.93 -4.25 -18.59
C SER A 114 -2.20 -3.24 -17.71
N THR A 115 -2.85 -2.71 -16.67
CA THR A 115 -2.27 -1.72 -15.74
C THR A 115 -1.05 -2.25 -15.01
N TYR A 116 -1.04 -3.54 -14.67
CA TYR A 116 0.01 -4.17 -13.89
C TYR A 116 0.85 -5.18 -14.69
N CYS A 117 0.59 -5.34 -15.98
CA CYS A 117 1.22 -6.32 -16.85
C CYS A 117 1.15 -7.76 -16.28
N ILE A 118 -0.05 -8.16 -15.86
CA ILE A 118 -0.28 -9.50 -15.32
C ILE A 118 -0.07 -10.55 -16.41
N ASP A 119 0.79 -11.52 -16.12
CA ASP A 119 1.11 -12.63 -17.01
C ASP A 119 0.44 -13.95 -16.58
N ASP A 120 0.52 -14.94 -17.46
CA ASP A 120 -0.06 -16.26 -17.20
C ASP A 120 0.55 -16.96 -15.98
N THR A 121 1.80 -16.64 -15.64
CA THR A 121 2.49 -17.23 -14.48
C THR A 121 1.87 -16.74 -13.19
N PHE A 122 1.61 -15.44 -13.10
CA PHE A 122 0.92 -14.81 -11.99
C PHE A 122 -0.50 -15.34 -11.85
N GLU A 123 -1.26 -15.41 -12.95
CA GLU A 123 -2.63 -15.96 -12.95
C GLU A 123 -2.66 -17.41 -12.46
N LYS A 124 -1.75 -18.26 -12.94
CA LYS A 124 -1.62 -19.65 -12.49
C LYS A 124 -1.33 -19.75 -11.00
N ALA A 125 -0.51 -18.85 -10.47
CA ALA A 125 -0.20 -18.82 -9.04
C ALA A 125 -1.42 -18.42 -8.20
N VAL A 126 -2.23 -17.45 -8.65
CA VAL A 126 -3.50 -17.08 -8.00
C VAL A 126 -4.49 -18.25 -8.02
N LEU A 127 -4.70 -18.88 -9.18
CA LEU A 127 -5.58 -20.05 -9.32
C LEU A 127 -5.13 -21.23 -8.45
N LYS A 128 -3.81 -21.42 -8.30
CA LYS A 128 -3.25 -22.43 -7.40
C LYS A 128 -3.60 -22.12 -5.94
N ALA A 129 -3.40 -20.89 -5.49
CA ALA A 129 -3.75 -20.47 -4.13
C ALA A 129 -5.25 -20.67 -3.83
N ALA A 130 -6.12 -20.42 -4.82
CA ALA A 130 -7.55 -20.67 -4.69
C ALA A 130 -7.89 -22.16 -4.51
N LYS A 131 -7.22 -23.05 -5.26
CA LYS A 131 -7.42 -24.50 -5.16
C LYS A 131 -6.90 -25.10 -3.85
N GLU A 132 -5.85 -24.51 -3.28
CA GLU A 132 -5.28 -24.93 -2.00
C GLU A 132 -6.10 -24.43 -0.80
N SER A 133 -6.97 -23.45 -1.02
CA SER A 133 -7.91 -22.95 -0.01
C SER A 133 -9.14 -23.85 0.12
N LYS A 134 -9.58 -24.10 1.36
CA LYS A 134 -10.80 -24.87 1.66
C LYS A 134 -12.06 -24.18 1.14
N GLU A 135 -12.04 -22.86 1.02
CA GLU A 135 -13.18 -22.05 0.58
C GLU A 135 -13.22 -21.84 -0.94
N GLY A 136 -12.22 -22.34 -1.68
CA GLY A 136 -12.13 -22.13 -3.13
C GLY A 136 -11.80 -20.70 -3.54
N TYR A 137 -11.44 -19.84 -2.58
CA TYR A 137 -11.00 -18.46 -2.80
C TYR A 137 -9.51 -18.31 -2.46
N PRO A 138 -8.71 -17.56 -3.25
CA PRO A 138 -7.31 -17.35 -2.95
C PRO A 138 -7.18 -16.51 -1.68
N LEU A 139 -6.60 -17.10 -0.63
CA LEU A 139 -6.28 -16.40 0.63
C LEU A 139 -5.07 -15.48 0.42
N LEU A 140 -5.25 -14.46 -0.42
CA LEU A 140 -4.27 -13.48 -0.82
C LEU A 140 -4.81 -12.07 -0.57
N MET A 141 -3.99 -11.21 0.01
CA MET A 141 -4.26 -9.78 0.17
C MET A 141 -3.39 -8.98 -0.78
N GLU A 142 -3.95 -7.91 -1.33
CA GLU A 142 -3.23 -7.05 -2.27
C GLU A 142 -2.59 -5.86 -1.55
N GLN A 143 -1.32 -5.60 -1.85
CA GLN A 143 -0.64 -4.35 -1.59
C GLN A 143 -0.23 -3.70 -2.91
N ARG A 144 -0.34 -2.37 -3.01
CA ARG A 144 -0.02 -1.59 -4.21
C ARG A 144 1.01 -0.51 -3.92
N LEU A 145 2.08 -0.53 -4.70
CA LEU A 145 3.11 0.49 -4.74
C LEU A 145 3.13 1.12 -6.14
N ASP A 146 3.06 2.45 -6.19
CA ASP A 146 3.15 3.23 -7.43
C ASP A 146 4.40 4.13 -7.34
N TYR A 147 5.15 4.23 -8.44
CA TYR A 147 6.30 5.12 -8.58
C TYR A 147 6.17 5.93 -9.87
N VAL A 148 6.11 7.25 -9.72
CA VAL A 148 5.99 8.17 -10.85
C VAL A 148 7.30 8.23 -11.61
N LEU A 149 7.29 7.77 -12.86
CA LEU A 149 8.46 7.77 -13.76
C LEU A 149 8.28 8.76 -14.91
N THR A 150 7.04 8.97 -15.35
CA THR A 150 6.71 9.79 -16.53
C THR A 150 7.24 11.23 -16.43
N THR A 151 7.30 11.78 -15.22
CA THR A 151 7.90 13.11 -14.96
C THR A 151 9.41 13.17 -15.26
N GLY A 152 10.08 12.01 -15.31
CA GLY A 152 11.45 11.84 -15.79
C GLY A 152 11.64 12.24 -17.27
N GLY A 153 10.56 12.23 -18.06
CA GLY A 153 10.57 12.75 -19.42
C GLY A 153 10.73 14.27 -19.51
N ASN A 154 10.57 15.02 -18.41
CA ASN A 154 10.70 16.48 -18.38
C ASN A 154 12.14 16.96 -18.14
N TRP A 155 13.10 16.06 -17.95
CA TRP A 155 14.51 16.42 -17.82
C TRP A 155 15.07 16.88 -19.17
N ALA A 156 16.17 17.63 -19.16
CA ALA A 156 16.67 18.39 -20.33
C ALA A 156 16.84 17.57 -21.63
N LEU A 157 17.03 16.25 -21.55
CA LEU A 157 17.20 15.35 -22.69
C LEU A 157 15.95 14.57 -23.08
N GLY A 158 14.83 14.79 -22.39
CA GLY A 158 13.58 14.04 -22.61
C GLY A 158 13.63 12.57 -22.16
N LYS A 159 14.77 12.07 -21.67
CA LYS A 159 15.00 10.66 -21.32
C LYS A 159 15.73 10.54 -19.98
N ILE A 160 15.52 9.41 -19.31
CA ILE A 160 16.28 9.01 -18.11
C ILE A 160 17.61 8.34 -18.52
N ALA A 161 17.72 7.91 -19.78
CA ALA A 161 18.88 7.23 -20.36
C ALA A 161 19.17 5.88 -19.71
N ASP A 162 20.12 5.83 -18.77
CA ASP A 162 20.48 4.61 -18.05
C ASP A 162 19.52 4.39 -16.88
N PHE A 163 18.64 3.39 -17.00
CA PHE A 163 17.64 3.09 -15.99
C PHE A 163 17.82 1.67 -15.45
N LYS A 164 17.85 1.55 -14.13
CA LYS A 164 17.84 0.28 -13.41
C LYS A 164 16.80 0.34 -12.31
N VAL A 165 15.94 -0.67 -12.27
CA VAL A 165 15.00 -0.88 -11.16
C VAL A 165 15.20 -2.28 -10.60
N THR A 166 15.15 -2.36 -9.26
CA THR A 166 15.11 -3.62 -8.54
C THR A 166 13.88 -3.60 -7.64
N ILE A 167 12.99 -4.56 -7.82
CA ILE A 167 11.79 -4.76 -7.01
C ILE A 167 12.01 -5.96 -6.10
N ASP A 168 11.84 -5.76 -4.81
CA ASP A 168 11.85 -6.82 -3.80
C ASP A 168 10.43 -7.04 -3.29
N LYS A 169 9.89 -8.25 -3.49
CA LYS A 169 8.56 -8.61 -3.01
C LYS A 169 8.53 -9.02 -1.53
N GLY A 170 9.65 -8.94 -0.82
CA GLY A 170 9.78 -9.14 0.63
C GLY A 170 9.81 -10.61 1.06
N ASP A 171 8.86 -11.42 0.62
CA ASP A 171 8.76 -12.84 0.99
C ASP A 171 8.69 -13.74 -0.26
N PRO A 172 9.42 -14.88 -0.32
CA PRO A 172 9.36 -15.82 -1.45
C PRO A 172 7.97 -16.35 -1.79
N LYS A 173 7.02 -16.35 -0.86
CA LYS A 173 5.62 -16.75 -1.05
C LYS A 173 4.76 -15.67 -1.71
N ASN A 174 5.17 -14.39 -1.64
CA ASN A 174 4.40 -13.31 -2.26
C ASN A 174 4.39 -13.45 -3.78
N LEU A 175 3.36 -12.94 -4.43
CA LEU A 175 3.33 -12.76 -5.88
C LEU A 175 3.60 -11.29 -6.19
N VAL A 176 4.29 -11.00 -7.28
CA VAL A 176 4.54 -9.64 -7.75
C VAL A 176 4.38 -9.59 -9.25
N SER A 177 3.86 -8.49 -9.76
CA SER A 177 3.83 -8.18 -11.18
C SER A 177 4.11 -6.69 -11.36
N PHE A 178 4.61 -6.31 -12.52
CA PHE A 178 4.84 -4.92 -12.92
C PHE A 178 5.21 -4.88 -14.39
N CYS A 179 4.93 -3.75 -15.04
CA CYS A 179 5.34 -3.53 -16.42
C CYS A 179 6.84 -3.22 -16.49
N GLY A 180 7.57 -4.01 -17.27
CA GLY A 180 8.99 -3.81 -17.50
C GLY A 180 9.51 -4.72 -18.62
N GLU A 181 10.56 -4.29 -19.29
CA GLU A 181 11.20 -5.06 -20.36
C GLU A 181 12.34 -5.91 -19.79
N ASN A 182 12.45 -7.15 -20.28
CA ASN A 182 13.55 -8.06 -19.93
C ASN A 182 13.75 -8.25 -18.42
N VAL A 183 12.66 -8.28 -17.66
CA VAL A 183 12.68 -8.48 -16.21
C VAL A 183 13.30 -9.83 -15.88
N LYS A 184 14.32 -9.82 -15.01
CA LYS A 184 15.03 -11.01 -14.54
C LYS A 184 14.81 -11.19 -13.06
N LYS A 185 14.48 -12.41 -12.64
CA LYS A 185 14.56 -12.79 -11.23
C LYS A 185 16.04 -12.95 -10.85
N ILE A 186 16.53 -12.11 -9.95
CA ILE A 186 17.94 -12.06 -9.53
C ILE A 186 18.16 -12.60 -8.10
N GLY A 187 17.09 -12.99 -7.42
CA GLY A 187 17.12 -13.62 -6.10
C GLY A 187 15.78 -14.24 -5.72
N PRO A 188 15.62 -14.78 -4.50
CA PRO A 188 14.37 -15.43 -4.08
C PRO A 188 13.15 -14.50 -4.13
N THR A 189 13.36 -13.21 -3.84
CA THR A 189 12.33 -12.17 -3.77
C THR A 189 12.56 -11.00 -4.71
N THR A 190 13.72 -10.94 -5.36
CA THR A 190 14.16 -9.76 -6.12
C THR A 190 14.10 -9.95 -7.62
N PHE A 191 13.60 -8.92 -8.30
CA PHE A 191 13.45 -8.84 -9.74
C PHE A 191 14.13 -7.55 -10.22
N GLU A 192 14.87 -7.65 -11.31
CA GLU A 192 15.65 -6.54 -11.87
C GLU A 192 15.29 -6.31 -13.33
N MET A 193 15.23 -5.04 -13.69
CA MET A 193 15.12 -4.56 -15.05
C MET A 193 16.21 -3.51 -15.26
N VAL A 194 16.89 -3.59 -16.40
CA VAL A 194 17.92 -2.64 -16.83
C VAL A 194 17.61 -2.21 -18.26
N ALA A 195 17.58 -0.91 -18.49
CA ALA A 195 17.33 -0.30 -19.79
C ALA A 195 18.37 0.78 -20.10
N LYS A 196 18.65 0.94 -21.39
CA LYS A 196 19.47 2.00 -21.98
C LYS A 196 18.57 2.90 -22.81
N ASP A 197 18.92 4.18 -22.94
CA ASP A 197 18.12 5.19 -23.67
C ASP A 197 16.64 5.23 -23.25
N TYR A 198 16.36 4.92 -21.98
CA TYR A 198 15.02 4.67 -21.48
C TYR A 198 14.17 5.95 -21.46
N TYR A 199 12.99 5.84 -22.07
CA TYR A 199 11.94 6.84 -22.04
C TYR A 199 10.76 6.31 -21.20
N PRO A 200 10.40 6.98 -20.09
CA PRO A 200 9.34 6.49 -19.21
C PRO A 200 7.95 6.80 -19.79
N GLU A 201 7.42 5.89 -20.61
CA GLU A 201 6.07 6.03 -21.21
C GLU A 201 4.94 5.91 -20.18
N GLN A 202 5.19 5.22 -19.07
CA GLN A 202 4.22 5.00 -18.01
C GLN A 202 4.89 4.98 -16.64
N ASP A 203 4.10 5.25 -15.61
CA ASP A 203 4.51 5.11 -14.23
C ASP A 203 4.63 3.63 -13.86
N LEU A 204 5.51 3.32 -12.91
CA LEU A 204 5.69 1.96 -12.45
C LEU A 204 4.61 1.64 -11.40
N LYS A 205 3.83 0.59 -11.68
CA LYS A 205 2.76 0.12 -10.81
C LYS A 205 3.03 -1.32 -10.41
N ILE A 206 3.04 -1.58 -9.11
CA ILE A 206 3.58 -2.82 -8.52
C ILE A 206 2.59 -3.40 -7.52
N PRO A 207 1.71 -4.32 -7.94
CA PRO A 207 0.91 -5.12 -7.03
C PRO A 207 1.76 -6.23 -6.43
N ILE A 208 1.64 -6.40 -5.12
CA ILE A 208 2.20 -7.51 -4.38
C ILE A 208 1.03 -8.24 -3.73
N LEU A 209 0.85 -9.51 -4.08
CA LEU A 209 -0.12 -10.37 -3.40
C LEU A 209 0.57 -11.14 -2.29
N ARG A 210 0.07 -10.98 -1.08
CA ARG A 210 0.60 -11.63 0.11
C ARG A 210 -0.35 -12.71 0.57
N PRO A 211 0.13 -13.91 0.94
CA PRO A 211 -0.69 -14.86 1.68
C PRO A 211 -1.33 -14.17 2.88
N ALA A 212 -2.64 -14.33 3.04
CA ALA A 212 -3.33 -13.86 4.23
C ALA A 212 -2.87 -14.72 5.41
N ASP A 213 -2.22 -14.09 6.37
CA ASP A 213 -1.85 -14.65 7.66
C ASP A 213 -3.03 -14.49 8.63
N TRP A 214 -4.14 -15.15 8.32
CA TRP A 214 -5.11 -15.47 9.36
C TRP A 214 -4.51 -16.60 10.20
N GLN A 215 -3.62 -16.26 11.13
CA GLN A 215 -3.42 -17.16 12.25
C GLN A 215 -4.79 -17.26 12.93
N GLU A 216 -5.30 -18.48 13.09
CA GLU A 216 -6.26 -18.79 14.15
C GLU A 216 -5.51 -18.55 15.46
N ASP A 217 -5.32 -17.28 15.82
CA ASP A 217 -4.85 -16.89 17.13
C ASP A 217 -5.99 -17.21 18.10
N GLU A 218 -5.97 -18.45 18.63
CA GLU A 218 -6.53 -18.72 19.94
C GLU A 218 -6.01 -17.63 20.90
N PRO A 219 -6.88 -16.86 21.55
CA PRO A 219 -6.44 -15.76 22.39
C PRO A 219 -5.70 -16.30 23.62
N GLY A 220 -4.39 -16.07 23.63
CA GLY A 220 -3.59 -15.92 24.84
C GLY A 220 -3.53 -17.11 25.79
N VAL A 221 -2.68 -18.09 25.48
CA VAL A 221 -1.96 -18.82 26.53
C VAL A 221 -0.47 -18.54 26.36
N GLU A 222 0.01 -17.59 27.15
CA GLU A 222 1.43 -17.33 27.32
C GLU A 222 2.12 -18.63 27.79
N PRO A 223 3.17 -19.13 27.13
CA PRO A 223 3.88 -20.31 27.61
C PRO A 223 4.51 -19.99 28.97
N ALA A 224 4.16 -20.79 29.98
CA ALA A 224 4.65 -20.61 31.34
C ALA A 224 6.19 -20.53 31.37
N PRO A 225 6.77 -19.57 32.12
CA PRO A 225 8.22 -19.45 32.21
C PRO A 225 8.82 -20.71 32.84
N ALA A 226 9.88 -21.21 32.22
CA ALA A 226 10.66 -22.34 32.72
C ALA A 226 11.16 -22.04 34.14
N GLY A 227 10.58 -22.73 35.12
CA GLY A 227 11.00 -22.66 36.51
C GLY A 227 12.44 -23.12 36.66
N GLN A 228 13.31 -22.19 37.08
CA GLN A 228 14.62 -22.52 37.62
C GLN A 228 14.47 -23.05 39.05
N GLY A 229 15.07 -24.20 39.32
CA GLY A 229 15.71 -24.50 40.60
C GLY A 229 14.92 -25.38 41.58
N GLY A 230 15.56 -26.49 41.98
CA GLY A 230 15.16 -27.23 43.19
C GLY A 230 15.71 -28.64 43.25
N LYS A 231 17.03 -28.78 43.49
CA LYS A 231 17.60 -30.02 44.03
C LYS A 231 17.01 -30.27 45.42
N SER A 232 16.59 -31.50 45.68
CA SER A 232 16.64 -32.12 47.01
C SER A 232 17.38 -33.44 46.90
#